data_AF-A0A7W9HUM4-F1
#
_entry.id   AF-A0A7W9HUM4-F1
#
_cell.length_a   1.000
_cell.length_b   1.000
_cell.length_c   1.000
_cell.angle_alpha   90.00
_cell.angle_beta   90.00
_cell.angle_gamma   90.00
#
_symmetry.space_group_name_H-M   'P 1'
#
loop_
_entity.id
_entity.type
_entity.pdbx_description
1 polymer ?
#
loop_
_entity_poly.entity_id
_entity_poly.type
_entity_poly.pdbx_seq_one_letter_code
_entity_poly.pdbx_strand_id
1 'polypeptide(L)'
;MSGWWDFPARRFLDRLSDELGIAAVLAPGVLAPGVLAAVDQHGAAVRDILAFGVPAAAVAGVVLLAGYAKGVLDEATAQGWQVPAIVDWANADWTTLRLVAVCHLSRSDEPALEG
;
A
#
# COMPACT_ATOMS: atom_id res chain seq x y z
N MET A 1 13.04 1.46 16.64
CA MET A 1 12.26 0.92 17.79
C MET A 1 10.81 0.93 17.39
N SER A 2 10.21 -0.23 17.07
CA SER A 2 8.77 -0.29 16.81
C SER A 2 8.02 -0.01 18.10
N GLY A 3 7.19 1.02 18.10
CA GLY A 3 6.25 1.26 19.18
C GLY A 3 5.05 0.33 19.06
N TRP A 4 4.29 0.17 20.13
CA TRP A 4 3.06 -0.65 20.14
C TRP A 4 2.04 -0.22 19.07
N TRP A 5 2.07 1.04 18.61
CA TRP A 5 1.24 1.57 17.51
C TRP A 5 1.56 0.98 16.13
N ASP A 6 2.72 0.35 15.93
CA ASP A 6 3.07 -0.30 14.65
C ASP A 6 2.24 -1.57 14.41
N PHE A 7 1.78 -2.23 15.48
CA PHE A 7 1.06 -3.50 15.38
C PHE A 7 -0.35 -3.33 14.76
N PRO A 8 -1.21 -2.39 15.20
CA PRO A 8 -2.47 -2.09 14.52
C PRO A 8 -2.28 -1.65 13.06
N ALA A 9 -1.25 -0.85 12.78
CA ALA A 9 -0.94 -0.37 11.43
C ALA A 9 -0.57 -1.52 10.48
N ARG A 10 0.34 -2.41 10.92
CA ARG A 10 0.71 -3.63 10.17
C ARG A 10 -0.50 -4.52 9.93
N ARG A 11 -1.25 -4.84 10.98
CA ARG A 11 -2.47 -5.66 10.89
C ARG A 11 -3.53 -5.07 9.95
N PHE A 12 -3.60 -3.74 9.82
CA PHE A 12 -4.48 -3.09 8.87
C PHE A 12 -3.99 -3.29 7.43
N LEU A 13 -2.71 -3.03 7.16
CA LEU A 13 -2.11 -3.17 5.83
C LEU A 13 -2.07 -4.63 5.36
N ASP A 14 -1.87 -5.59 6.26
CA ASP A 14 -1.91 -7.02 5.95
C ASP A 14 -3.30 -7.44 5.48
N ARG A 15 -4.36 -7.06 6.22
CA ARG A 15 -5.75 -7.35 5.83
C ARG A 15 -6.10 -6.73 4.49
N LEU A 16 -5.70 -5.47 4.27
CA LEU A 16 -5.92 -4.80 2.99
C LEU A 16 -5.18 -5.51 1.85
N SER A 17 -3.96 -5.98 2.10
CA SER A 17 -3.20 -6.78 1.14
C SER A 17 -3.91 -8.09 0.79
N ASP A 18 -4.48 -8.77 1.79
CA ASP A 18 -5.21 -10.02 1.60
C ASP A 18 -6.50 -9.80 0.81
N GLU A 19 -7.26 -8.75 1.14
CA GLU A 19 -8.48 -8.35 0.42
C GLU A 19 -8.20 -8.01 -1.06
N LEU A 20 -7.03 -7.42 -1.35
CA LEU A 20 -6.59 -7.09 -2.71
C LEU A 20 -5.86 -8.25 -3.42
N GLY A 21 -5.63 -9.38 -2.75
CA GLY A 21 -4.94 -10.54 -3.32
C GLY A 21 -3.50 -10.28 -3.74
N ILE A 22 -2.81 -9.30 -3.13
CA ILE A 22 -1.54 -8.76 -3.63
C ILE A 22 -0.44 -9.83 -3.72
N ALA A 23 -0.38 -10.74 -2.74
CA ALA A 23 0.66 -11.77 -2.69
C ALA A 23 0.63 -12.71 -3.91
N ALA A 24 -0.56 -13.02 -4.43
CA ALA A 24 -0.71 -13.86 -5.62
C ALA A 24 -0.36 -13.10 -6.90
N VAL A 25 -0.59 -11.79 -6.90
CA VAL A 25 -0.53 -10.94 -8.09
C VAL A 25 0.87 -10.40 -8.35
N LEU A 26 1.61 -9.99 -7.31
CA LEU A 26 2.98 -9.48 -7.46
C LEU A 26 4.02 -10.60 -7.66
N ALA A 27 3.59 -11.86 -7.79
CA ALA A 27 4.50 -12.95 -8.11
C ALA A 27 5.16 -12.73 -9.50
N PRO A 28 6.45 -13.07 -9.67
CA PRO A 28 7.16 -12.88 -10.93
C PRO A 28 6.43 -13.52 -12.12
N GLY A 29 6.21 -12.73 -13.17
CA GLY A 29 5.57 -13.19 -14.41
C GLY A 29 4.04 -13.22 -14.39
N VAL A 30 3.38 -12.86 -13.29
CA VAL A 30 1.91 -12.80 -13.21
C VAL A 30 1.36 -11.50 -13.80
N LEU A 31 1.96 -10.36 -13.46
CA LEU A 31 1.55 -9.06 -13.99
C LEU A 31 2.31 -8.66 -15.25
N ALA A 32 1.61 -7.96 -16.15
CA ALA A 32 2.24 -7.27 -17.25
C ALA A 32 3.20 -6.18 -16.73
N PRO A 33 4.36 -5.96 -17.39
CA PRO A 33 5.33 -4.95 -16.95
C PRO A 33 4.75 -3.54 -16.77
N GLY A 34 3.76 -3.17 -17.59
CA GLY A 34 3.08 -1.87 -17.47
C GLY A 34 2.32 -1.69 -16.15
N VAL A 35 1.73 -2.77 -15.60
CA VAL A 35 1.02 -2.73 -14.31
C VAL A 35 2.02 -2.59 -13.17
N LEU A 36 3.14 -3.32 -13.23
CA LEU A 36 4.22 -3.19 -12.24
C LEU A 36 4.80 -1.77 -12.24
N ALA A 37 5.05 -1.21 -13.42
CA ALA A 37 5.51 0.17 -13.55
C ALA A 37 4.51 1.19 -12.98
N ALA A 38 3.20 0.97 -13.17
CA ALA A 38 2.18 1.82 -12.57
C ALA A 38 2.21 1.72 -11.04
N VAL A 39 2.27 0.52 -10.47
CA VAL A 39 2.40 0.31 -9.01
C VAL A 39 3.63 1.03 -8.46
N ASP A 40 4.78 0.91 -9.12
CA ASP A 40 6.02 1.59 -8.71
C ASP A 40 5.90 3.11 -8.76
N GLN A 41 5.26 3.67 -9.80
CA GLN A 41 5.01 5.11 -9.91
C GLN A 41 4.09 5.61 -8.80
N HIS A 42 3.03 4.87 -8.49
CA HIS A 42 2.16 5.17 -7.36
C HIS A 42 2.94 5.12 -6.04
N GLY A 43 3.83 4.14 -5.87
CA GLY A 43 4.68 4.01 -4.69
C GLY A 43 5.67 5.15 -4.53
N ALA A 44 6.29 5.61 -5.63
CA ALA A 44 7.11 6.82 -5.64
C ALA A 44 6.31 8.05 -5.20
N ALA A 45 5.13 8.26 -5.78
CA ALA A 45 4.26 9.38 -5.42
C ALA A 45 3.80 9.34 -3.95
N VAL A 46 3.53 8.16 -3.38
CA VAL A 46 3.22 8.04 -1.93
C VAL A 46 4.40 8.45 -1.08
N ARG A 47 5.61 7.96 -1.38
CA ARG A 47 6.83 8.32 -0.64
C ARG A 47 7.08 9.82 -0.68
N ASP A 48 6.90 10.46 -1.83
CA ASP A 48 7.02 11.90 -1.97
C ASP A 48 6.00 12.63 -1.07
N ILE A 49 4.72 12.26 -1.14
CA ILE A 49 3.67 12.85 -0.28
C ILE A 49 4.03 12.72 1.20
N LEU A 50 4.48 11.54 1.63
CA LEU A 50 4.82 11.30 3.04
C LEU A 50 6.09 12.06 3.47
N ALA A 51 7.07 12.20 2.57
CA ALA A 51 8.30 12.96 2.83
C ALA A 51 8.04 14.46 3.01
N PHE A 52 7.04 15.03 2.31
CA PHE A 52 6.69 16.45 2.41
C PHE A 52 5.62 16.76 3.47
N GLY A 53 4.80 15.78 3.87
CA GLY A 53 3.61 15.99 4.69
C GLY A 53 3.82 15.96 6.21
N VAL A 54 4.75 15.15 6.71
CA VAL A 54 4.99 14.97 8.16
C VAL A 54 6.49 14.82 8.42
N PRO A 55 7.09 15.48 9.44
CA PRO A 55 8.47 15.20 9.82
C PRO A 55 8.64 13.72 10.18
N ALA A 56 9.32 12.96 9.31
CA ALA A 56 9.49 11.50 9.40
C ALA A 56 10.17 11.04 10.72
N ALA A 57 10.83 11.95 11.43
CA ALA A 57 11.48 11.67 12.72
C ALA A 57 10.48 11.40 13.88
N ALA A 58 9.17 11.68 13.72
CA ALA A 58 8.19 11.61 14.81
C ALA A 58 7.25 10.39 14.76
N VAL A 59 7.11 9.72 13.62
CA VAL A 59 6.13 8.62 13.41
C VAL A 59 6.77 7.50 12.61
N ALA A 60 6.54 6.24 13.03
CA ALA A 60 7.02 5.08 12.29
C ALA A 60 6.44 5.03 10.87
N GLY A 61 7.26 4.72 9.86
CA GLY A 61 6.84 4.74 8.44
C GLY A 61 5.59 3.90 8.15
N VAL A 62 5.44 2.75 8.83
CA VAL A 62 4.26 1.89 8.68
C VAL A 62 2.95 2.55 9.17
N VAL A 63 3.02 3.41 10.19
CA VAL A 63 1.85 4.16 10.68
C VAL A 63 1.45 5.23 9.67
N LEU A 64 2.41 5.91 9.05
CA LEU A 64 2.13 6.89 8.00
C LEU A 64 1.51 6.23 6.76
N LEU A 65 2.02 5.07 6.34
CA LEU A 65 1.46 4.28 5.25
C LEU A 65 0.02 3.80 5.57
N ALA A 66 -0.21 3.30 6.78
CA ALA A 66 -1.54 2.87 7.21
C ALA A 66 -2.53 4.04 7.26
N GLY A 67 -2.12 5.20 7.78
CA GLY A 67 -2.93 6.41 7.79
C GLY A 67 -3.28 6.89 6.38
N TYR A 68 -2.30 6.87 5.46
CA TYR A 68 -2.50 7.22 4.06
C TYR A 68 -3.49 6.27 3.37
N ALA A 69 -3.29 4.96 3.49
CA ALA A 69 -4.20 3.96 2.91
C ALA A 69 -5.63 4.11 3.46
N LYS A 70 -5.78 4.35 4.76
CA LYS A 70 -7.09 4.62 5.36
C LYS A 70 -7.74 5.86 4.75
N GLY A 71 -7.00 6.96 4.60
CA GLY A 71 -7.53 8.18 3.98
C GLY A 71 -7.99 7.98 2.54
N VAL A 72 -7.22 7.22 1.74
CA VAL A 72 -7.60 6.84 0.37
C VAL A 72 -8.89 6.01 0.37
N LEU A 73 -9.00 5.01 1.26
CA LEU A 73 -10.19 4.17 1.38
C LEU A 73 -11.43 4.95 1.82
N ASP A 74 -11.29 5.83 2.81
CA ASP A 74 -12.39 6.65 3.33
C ASP A 74 -12.96 7.53 2.21
N GLU A 75 -12.09 8.24 1.47
CA GLU A 75 -12.49 9.10 0.35
C GLU A 75 -13.10 8.28 -0.81
N ALA A 76 -12.46 7.20 -1.21
CA ALA A 76 -12.95 6.35 -2.29
C ALA A 76 -14.33 5.76 -1.95
N THR A 77 -14.50 5.29 -0.70
CA THR A 77 -15.77 4.74 -0.21
C THR A 77 -16.87 5.81 -0.16
N ALA A 78 -16.52 7.03 0.25
CA ALA A 78 -17.46 8.17 0.22
C ALA A 78 -17.93 8.48 -1.21
N GLN A 79 -17.12 8.17 -2.22
CA GLN A 79 -17.44 8.29 -3.64
C GLN A 79 -18.07 7.01 -4.24
N GLY A 80 -18.38 5.99 -3.42
CA GLY A 80 -19.04 4.76 -3.84
C GLY A 80 -18.11 3.68 -4.39
N TRP A 81 -16.78 3.86 -4.28
CA TRP A 81 -15.82 2.80 -4.60
C TRP A 81 -15.95 1.65 -3.61
N GLN A 82 -15.79 0.43 -4.10
CA GLN A 82 -15.77 -0.80 -3.29
C GLN A 82 -14.56 -1.63 -3.71
N VAL A 83 -13.97 -2.36 -2.77
CA VAL A 83 -12.87 -3.28 -3.06
C VAL A 83 -13.36 -4.32 -4.08
N PRO A 84 -12.72 -4.46 -5.25
CA PRO A 84 -13.11 -5.47 -6.23
C PRO A 84 -12.88 -6.88 -5.67
N ALA A 85 -13.87 -7.77 -5.81
CA ALA A 85 -13.70 -9.18 -5.44
C ALA A 85 -12.65 -9.89 -6.32
N ILE A 86 -12.50 -9.43 -7.57
CA ILE A 86 -11.46 -9.83 -8.52
C ILE A 86 -11.00 -8.56 -9.22
N VAL A 87 -9.69 -8.30 -9.20
CA VAL A 87 -9.10 -7.14 -9.87
C VAL A 87 -8.76 -7.50 -11.32
N ASP A 88 -9.34 -6.76 -12.27
CA ASP A 88 -8.83 -6.73 -13.65
C ASP A 88 -7.58 -5.84 -13.70
N TRP A 89 -6.40 -6.46 -13.57
CA TRP A 89 -5.13 -5.74 -13.48
C TRP A 89 -4.77 -4.93 -14.73
N ALA A 90 -5.27 -5.33 -15.90
CA ALA A 90 -5.03 -4.59 -17.13
C ALA A 90 -5.76 -3.24 -17.14
N ASN A 91 -6.87 -3.14 -16.39
CA ASN A 91 -7.71 -1.96 -16.28
C ASN A 91 -7.88 -1.51 -14.81
N ALA A 92 -6.94 -1.88 -13.94
CA ALA A 92 -7.04 -1.57 -12.53
C ALA A 92 -7.14 -0.05 -12.34
N ASP A 93 -8.14 0.36 -11.56
CA ASP A 93 -8.35 1.79 -11.32
C ASP A 93 -7.23 2.38 -10.46
N TRP A 94 -7.21 3.71 -10.44
CA TRP A 94 -6.21 4.47 -9.70
C TRP A 94 -6.19 4.11 -8.20
N THR A 95 -7.35 3.85 -7.59
CA THR A 95 -7.48 3.53 -6.15
C THR A 95 -6.88 2.16 -5.87
N THR A 96 -7.19 1.15 -6.67
CA THR A 96 -6.59 -0.18 -6.58
C THR A 96 -5.07 -0.11 -6.71
N LEU A 97 -4.55 0.54 -7.76
CA LEU A 97 -3.11 0.68 -7.97
C LEU A 97 -2.44 1.43 -6.81
N ARG A 98 -3.09 2.48 -6.28
CA ARG A 98 -2.59 3.25 -5.14
C ARG A 98 -2.51 2.42 -3.87
N LEU A 99 -3.55 1.66 -3.54
CA LEU A 99 -3.58 0.83 -2.32
C LEU A 99 -2.58 -0.33 -2.42
N VAL A 100 -2.45 -0.95 -3.60
CA VAL A 100 -1.44 -2.00 -3.85
C VAL A 100 -0.03 -1.46 -3.65
N ALA A 101 0.26 -0.26 -4.17
CA ALA A 101 1.55 0.39 -3.97
C ALA A 101 1.88 0.63 -2.49
N VAL A 102 0.90 1.05 -1.68
CA VAL A 102 1.09 1.26 -0.23
C VAL A 102 1.39 -0.06 0.49
N CYS A 103 0.63 -1.13 0.20
CA CYS A 103 0.87 -2.46 0.78
C CYS A 103 2.16 -3.13 0.27
N HIS A 104 2.68 -2.72 -0.89
CA HIS A 104 3.99 -3.14 -1.39
C HIS A 104 5.11 -2.43 -0.61
N LEU A 105 5.03 -1.10 -0.47
CA LEU A 105 5.99 -0.31 0.30
C LEU A 105 6.10 -0.78 1.75
N SER A 106 4.97 -1.11 2.40
CA SER A 106 4.99 -1.57 3.79
C SER A 106 5.71 -2.90 4.01
N ARG A 107 5.86 -3.72 2.96
CA ARG A 107 6.63 -4.97 2.97
C ARG A 107 8.09 -4.74 2.63
N SER A 108 8.39 -3.81 1.73
CA SER A 108 9.76 -3.45 1.38
C SER A 108 10.49 -2.70 2.51
N ASP A 109 9.75 -2.00 3.37
CA ASP A 109 10.27 -1.29 4.54
C ASP A 109 10.47 -2.19 5.77
N GLU A 110 10.25 -3.51 5.67
CA GLU A 110 10.70 -4.43 6.73
C GLU A 110 12.24 -4.47 6.75
N PRO A 111 12.89 -4.19 7.91
CA PRO A 111 14.30 -4.45 8.02
C PRO A 111 14.50 -5.94 7.76
N ALA A 112 15.36 -6.27 6.80
CA ALA A 112 15.79 -7.64 6.58
C ALA A 112 16.21 -8.20 7.94
N LEU A 113 15.47 -9.18 8.44
CA LEU A 113 15.88 -9.93 9.60
C LEU A 113 17.14 -10.67 9.16
N GLU A 114 18.30 -10.11 9.49
CA GLU A 114 19.58 -10.80 9.38
C GLU A 114 19.46 -12.09 10.19
N GLY A 115 19.43 -13.21 9.48
CA GLY A 115 19.48 -14.56 10.04
C GLY A 115 20.90 -14.98 10.42
#